data_AF-A0A5C3PR67-F1
#
_entry.id   AF-A0A5C3PR67-F1
#
_cell.length_a   1.000
_cell.length_b   1.000
_cell.length_c   1.000
_cell.angle_alpha   90.00
_cell.angle_beta   90.00
_cell.angle_gamma   90.00
#
_symmetry.space_group_name_H-M   'P 1'
#
loop_
_entity.id
_entity.type
_entity.pdbx_description
1 polymer ?
#
loop_
_entity_poly.entity_id
_entity_poly.type
_entity_poly.pdbx_seq_one_letter_code
_entity_poly.pdbx_strand_id
1 'polypeptide(L)'
;MSLDVVEILKTDEDNIHDLYTRWKAAETTDKIAIGNTLMRELFVHSDAKDISVYNSFEYNLKLKKTADMNRKVLSQIKQYVLEADRAKPGSPEYASAIKRAVDLFLQHSQAENQQLRQAEKKLSDEESDKLARAFLKARRNASTAHLSPKKEFVSVKTPLPSV
;
A
#
# COMPACT_ATOMS: atom_id res chain seq x y z
N MET A 1 16.00 -14.89 11.11
CA MET A 1 16.09 -13.46 11.47
C MET A 1 14.69 -12.98 11.77
N SER A 2 14.50 -12.28 12.90
CA SER A 2 13.22 -11.68 13.27
C SER A 2 12.92 -10.50 12.36
N LEU A 3 11.67 -10.34 11.94
CA LEU A 3 11.21 -9.22 11.11
C LEU A 3 10.55 -8.15 11.97
N ASP A 4 10.82 -6.89 11.68
CA ASP A 4 10.12 -5.77 12.29
C ASP A 4 8.95 -5.30 11.41
N VAL A 5 7.73 -5.23 11.97
CA VAL A 5 6.55 -4.84 11.18
C VAL A 5 6.60 -3.39 10.71
N VAL A 6 7.17 -2.47 11.50
CA VAL A 6 7.24 -1.05 11.15
C VAL A 6 8.25 -0.83 10.03
N GLU A 7 9.42 -1.49 10.09
CA GLU A 7 10.41 -1.44 9.01
C GLU A 7 9.86 -2.01 7.70
N ILE A 8 9.13 -3.12 7.75
CA ILE A 8 8.51 -3.75 6.58
C ILE A 8 7.46 -2.84 5.96
N LEU A 9 6.54 -2.29 6.77
CA LEU A 9 5.52 -1.37 6.29
C LEU A 9 6.14 -0.10 5.70
N LYS A 10 7.14 0.47 6.38
CA LYS A 10 7.84 1.66 5.89
C LYS A 10 8.54 1.39 4.56
N THR A 11 9.21 0.25 4.41
CA THR A 11 9.87 -0.12 3.14
C THR A 11 8.86 -0.21 2.00
N ASP A 12 7.68 -0.76 2.27
CA ASP A 12 6.59 -0.84 1.29
C ASP A 12 6.04 0.56 0.92
N GLU A 13 5.86 1.43 1.92
CA GLU A 13 5.43 2.83 1.71
C GLU A 13 6.48 3.63 0.93
N ASP A 14 7.77 3.45 1.22
CA ASP A 14 8.90 4.09 0.54
C ASP A 14 8.97 3.68 -0.94
N ASN A 15 8.63 2.43 -1.27
CA ASN A 15 8.52 1.97 -2.66
C ASN A 15 7.40 2.67 -3.42
N ILE A 16 6.24 2.89 -2.79
CA ILE A 16 5.12 3.63 -3.38
C ILE A 16 5.52 5.09 -3.61
N HIS A 17 6.22 5.71 -2.66
CA HIS A 17 6.73 7.07 -2.79
C HIS A 17 7.77 7.21 -3.93
N ASP A 18 8.67 6.23 -4.06
CA ASP A 18 9.64 6.16 -5.17
C ASP A 18 8.93 6.05 -6.52
N LEU A 19 7.98 5.13 -6.66
CA LEU A 19 7.20 4.96 -7.88
C LEU A 19 6.46 6.25 -8.26
N TYR A 20 5.86 6.95 -7.30
CA TYR A 20 5.21 8.22 -7.58
C TYR A 20 6.20 9.32 -8.00
N THR A 21 7.38 9.36 -7.39
CA THR A 21 8.44 10.30 -7.77
C THR A 21 8.89 10.04 -9.21
N ARG A 22 9.14 8.79 -9.56
CA ARG A 22 9.48 8.37 -10.93
C ARG A 22 8.34 8.66 -11.91
N TRP A 23 7.09 8.42 -11.51
CA TRP A 23 5.93 8.67 -12.36
C TRP A 23 5.75 10.16 -12.71
N LYS A 24 5.98 11.05 -11.74
CA LYS A 24 5.97 12.50 -11.96
C LYS A 24 7.08 12.93 -12.92
N ALA A 25 8.27 12.33 -12.80
CA ALA A 25 9.45 12.65 -13.61
C ALA A 25 9.47 11.96 -15.00
N ALA A 26 8.62 10.97 -15.23
CA ALA A 26 8.62 10.19 -16.46
C ALA A 26 7.89 10.89 -17.61
N GLU A 27 8.46 10.71 -18.81
CA GLU A 27 7.88 11.01 -20.11
C GLU A 27 6.97 9.86 -20.60
N THR A 28 6.24 10.09 -21.69
CA THR A 28 4.98 9.38 -22.03
C THR A 28 4.99 7.84 -21.95
N THR A 29 5.99 7.14 -22.49
CA THR A 29 5.98 5.67 -22.52
C THR A 29 6.26 5.03 -21.16
N ASP A 30 7.29 5.49 -20.44
CA ASP A 30 7.64 4.94 -19.12
C ASP A 30 6.57 5.28 -18.07
N LYS A 31 5.87 6.40 -18.26
CA LYS A 31 4.83 6.89 -17.36
C LYS A 31 3.66 5.90 -17.24
N ILE A 32 3.32 5.17 -18.29
CA ILE A 32 2.24 4.17 -18.26
C ILE A 32 2.68 2.95 -17.43
N ALA A 33 3.87 2.40 -17.69
CA ALA A 33 4.39 1.25 -16.95
C ALA A 33 4.58 1.56 -15.45
N ILE A 34 5.11 2.73 -15.14
CA ILE A 34 5.27 3.18 -13.74
C ILE A 34 3.90 3.40 -13.11
N GLY A 35 2.94 4.02 -13.81
CA GLY A 35 1.59 4.26 -13.30
C GLY A 35 0.82 2.96 -13.02
N ASN A 36 0.94 1.98 -13.91
CA ASN A 36 0.36 0.64 -13.70
C ASN A 36 0.94 -0.06 -12.47
N THR A 37 2.27 0.06 -12.30
CA THR A 37 2.96 -0.49 -11.12
C THR A 37 2.49 0.22 -9.85
N LEU A 38 2.45 1.55 -9.86
CA LEU A 38 1.99 2.35 -8.72
C LEU A 38 0.56 2.01 -8.28
N MET A 39 -0.37 1.90 -9.24
CA MET A 39 -1.74 1.47 -8.96
C MET A 39 -1.80 0.08 -8.33
N ARG A 40 -1.05 -0.88 -8.89
CA ARG A 40 -0.96 -2.24 -8.34
C ARG A 40 -0.44 -2.20 -6.90
N GLU A 41 0.67 -1.50 -6.66
CA GLU A 41 1.29 -1.44 -5.33
C GLU A 41 0.39 -0.76 -4.29
N LEU A 42 -0.31 0.32 -4.66
CA LEU A 42 -1.32 0.96 -3.81
C LEU A 42 -2.46 -0.01 -3.44
N PHE A 43 -2.96 -0.75 -4.42
CA PHE A 43 -4.06 -1.69 -4.22
C PHE A 43 -3.63 -2.85 -3.32
N VAL A 44 -2.49 -3.47 -3.62
CA VAL A 44 -1.92 -4.60 -2.86
C VAL A 44 -1.57 -4.19 -1.43
N HIS A 45 -0.94 -3.02 -1.24
CA HIS A 45 -0.65 -2.47 0.08
C HIS A 45 -1.92 -2.29 0.91
N SER A 46 -2.92 -1.66 0.29
CA SER A 46 -4.20 -1.37 0.94
C SER A 46 -4.94 -2.64 1.35
N ASP A 47 -5.00 -3.62 0.46
CA ASP A 47 -5.66 -4.91 0.73
C ASP A 47 -4.91 -5.69 1.82
N ALA A 48 -3.58 -5.73 1.74
CA ALA A 48 -2.76 -6.44 2.71
C ALA A 48 -2.86 -5.86 4.12
N LYS A 49 -2.84 -4.53 4.29
CA LYS A 49 -2.98 -3.90 5.62
C LYS A 49 -4.35 -4.16 6.23
N ASP A 50 -5.40 -4.14 5.42
CA ASP A 50 -6.76 -4.43 5.88
C ASP A 50 -6.85 -5.85 6.48
N ILE A 51 -6.43 -6.86 5.73
CA ILE A 51 -6.58 -8.26 6.15
C ILE A 51 -5.54 -8.74 7.18
N SER A 52 -4.48 -7.96 7.43
CA SER A 52 -3.42 -8.31 8.40
C SER A 52 -3.31 -7.29 9.54
N VAL A 53 -2.69 -6.14 9.30
CA VAL A 53 -2.38 -5.10 10.30
C VAL A 53 -3.63 -4.64 11.03
N TYR A 54 -4.69 -4.31 10.31
CA TYR A 54 -5.91 -3.78 10.94
C TYR A 54 -6.76 -4.83 11.62
N ASN A 55 -6.71 -6.09 11.15
CA ASN A 55 -7.23 -7.21 11.91
C ASN A 55 -6.49 -7.39 13.25
N SER A 56 -5.16 -7.27 13.26
CA SER A 56 -4.39 -7.30 14.51
C SER A 56 -4.72 -6.12 15.43
N PHE A 57 -4.88 -4.91 14.87
CA PHE A 57 -5.29 -3.73 15.64
C PHE A 57 -6.64 -3.95 16.32
N GLU A 58 -7.63 -4.46 15.59
CA GLU A 58 -8.96 -4.70 16.12
C GLU A 58 -8.97 -5.81 17.18
N TYR A 59 -8.45 -6.99 16.84
CA TYR A 59 -8.66 -8.19 17.65
C TYR A 59 -7.61 -8.40 18.73
N ASN A 60 -6.35 -8.07 18.46
CA ASN A 60 -5.23 -8.27 19.39
C ASN A 60 -5.00 -7.03 20.25
N LEU A 61 -4.92 -5.85 19.63
CA LEU A 61 -4.60 -4.59 20.33
C LEU A 61 -5.83 -3.84 20.86
N LYS A 62 -7.05 -4.32 20.56
CA LYS A 62 -8.33 -3.70 20.97
C LYS A 62 -8.49 -2.24 20.50
N LEU A 63 -7.92 -1.91 19.34
CA LEU A 63 -7.94 -0.60 18.68
C LEU A 63 -8.97 -0.52 17.55
N LYS A 64 -10.15 -1.11 17.72
CA LYS A 64 -11.18 -1.23 16.66
C LYS A 64 -11.49 0.09 15.96
N LYS A 65 -11.71 1.18 16.73
CA LYS A 65 -12.04 2.49 16.14
C LYS A 65 -10.94 3.00 15.20
N THR A 66 -9.68 2.81 15.58
CA THR A 66 -8.52 3.17 14.74
C THR A 66 -8.46 2.31 13.48
N ALA A 67 -8.63 0.99 13.63
CA ALA A 67 -8.70 0.06 12.50
C ALA A 67 -9.81 0.44 11.50
N ASP A 68 -11.02 0.71 11.98
CA ASP A 68 -12.16 1.09 11.14
C ASP A 68 -11.92 2.41 10.38
N MET A 69 -11.29 3.41 11.03
CA MET A 69 -10.94 4.67 10.37
C MET A 69 -9.93 4.45 9.25
N ASN A 70 -8.87 3.67 9.51
CA ASN A 70 -7.84 3.40 8.52
C ASN A 70 -8.38 2.57 7.34
N ARG A 71 -9.24 1.57 7.61
CA ARG A 71 -9.93 0.80 6.55
C ARG A 71 -10.76 1.67 5.62
N LYS A 72 -11.45 2.69 6.15
CA LYS A 72 -12.22 3.64 5.31
C LYS A 72 -11.30 4.40 4.36
N VAL A 73 -10.15 4.86 4.84
CA VAL A 73 -9.16 5.55 4.00
C VAL A 73 -8.59 4.62 2.92
N LEU A 74 -8.19 3.40 3.28
CA LEU A 74 -7.71 2.41 2.32
C LEU A 74 -8.78 2.02 1.28
N SER A 75 -10.05 1.94 1.67
CA SER A 75 -11.16 1.72 0.73
C SER A 75 -11.28 2.86 -0.28
N GLN A 76 -11.16 4.12 0.17
CA GLN A 76 -11.18 5.29 -0.72
C GLN A 76 -9.98 5.32 -1.67
N ILE A 77 -8.78 4.95 -1.22
CA ILE A 77 -7.59 4.81 -2.08
C ILE A 77 -7.86 3.74 -3.15
N LYS A 78 -8.38 2.57 -2.78
CA LYS A 78 -8.74 1.51 -3.73
C LYS A 78 -9.76 1.99 -4.76
N GLN A 79 -10.74 2.80 -4.38
CA GLN A 79 -11.70 3.39 -5.32
C GLN A 79 -11.02 4.30 -6.35
N TYR A 80 -10.10 5.19 -5.94
CA TYR A 80 -9.35 6.02 -6.88
C TYR A 80 -8.43 5.22 -7.79
N VAL A 81 -7.85 4.12 -7.29
CA VAL A 81 -7.10 3.17 -8.13
C VAL A 81 -8.01 2.54 -9.19
N LEU A 82 -9.22 2.12 -8.82
CA LEU A 82 -10.18 1.56 -9.79
C LEU A 82 -10.67 2.60 -10.81
N GLU A 83 -10.82 3.86 -10.40
CA GLU A 83 -11.09 4.97 -11.33
C GLU A 83 -9.95 5.15 -12.34
N ALA A 84 -8.70 5.16 -11.87
CA ALA A 84 -7.53 5.23 -12.74
C ALA A 84 -7.43 4.02 -13.67
N ASP A 85 -7.73 2.82 -13.18
CA ASP A 85 -7.67 1.59 -13.97
C ASP A 85 -8.68 1.58 -15.13
N ARG A 86 -9.87 2.15 -14.91
CA ARG A 86 -10.94 2.31 -15.91
C ARG A 86 -10.66 3.42 -16.93
N ALA A 87 -9.84 4.40 -16.57
CA ALA A 87 -9.47 5.49 -17.46
C ALA A 87 -8.53 5.01 -18.57
N LYS A 88 -8.50 5.75 -19.69
CA LYS A 88 -7.54 5.48 -20.77
C LYS A 88 -6.12 5.75 -20.26
N PRO A 89 -5.19 4.79 -20.33
CA PRO A 89 -3.81 5.01 -19.90
C PRO A 89 -3.18 6.24 -20.57
N GLY A 90 -2.55 7.09 -19.76
CA GLY A 90 -1.94 8.34 -20.23
C GLY A 90 -2.90 9.51 -20.43
N SER A 91 -4.22 9.34 -20.19
CA SER A 91 -5.18 10.46 -20.24
C SER A 91 -5.08 11.36 -19.00
N PRO A 92 -5.63 12.60 -19.06
CA PRO A 92 -5.74 13.46 -17.89
C PRO A 92 -6.51 12.84 -16.72
N GLU A 93 -7.56 12.06 -17.00
CA GLU A 93 -8.38 11.38 -15.99
C GLU A 93 -7.58 10.29 -15.27
N TYR A 94 -6.79 9.53 -16.02
CA TYR A 94 -5.85 8.54 -15.48
C TYR A 94 -4.84 9.20 -14.53
N ALA A 95 -4.21 10.28 -14.98
CA ALA A 95 -3.25 11.03 -14.17
C ALA A 95 -3.87 11.64 -12.91
N SER A 96 -5.07 12.22 -13.05
CA SER A 96 -5.82 12.82 -11.94
C SER A 96 -6.24 11.79 -10.88
N ALA A 97 -6.70 10.61 -11.30
CA ALA A 97 -7.10 9.54 -10.39
C ALA A 97 -5.88 8.94 -9.64
N ILE A 98 -4.75 8.72 -10.32
CA ILE A 98 -3.49 8.32 -9.66
C ILE A 98 -3.08 9.37 -8.62
N LYS A 99 -3.08 10.65 -8.99
CA LYS A 99 -2.71 11.73 -8.07
C LYS A 99 -3.60 11.74 -6.82
N ARG A 100 -4.92 11.62 -6.97
CA ARG A 100 -5.85 11.54 -5.83
C ARG A 100 -5.57 10.33 -4.94
N ALA A 101 -5.32 9.16 -5.52
CA ALA A 101 -4.98 7.95 -4.77
C ALA A 101 -3.71 8.14 -3.94
N VAL A 102 -2.65 8.68 -4.56
CA VAL A 102 -1.35 8.87 -3.91
C VAL A 102 -1.39 9.97 -2.87
N ASP A 103 -2.02 11.11 -3.15
CA ASP A 103 -2.07 12.22 -2.19
C ASP A 103 -2.81 11.77 -0.90
N LEU A 104 -3.92 11.04 -1.05
CA LEU A 104 -4.63 10.47 0.09
C LEU A 104 -3.78 9.43 0.83
N PHE A 105 -3.06 8.57 0.10
CA PHE A 105 -2.13 7.61 0.67
C PHE A 105 -1.01 8.27 1.47
N LEU A 106 -0.37 9.32 0.95
CA LEU A 106 0.74 10.01 1.62
C LEU A 106 0.26 10.71 2.90
N GLN A 107 -0.90 11.37 2.85
CA GLN A 107 -1.52 11.97 4.02
C GLN A 107 -1.84 10.91 5.09
N HIS A 108 -2.37 9.76 4.66
CA HIS A 108 -2.72 8.64 5.52
C HIS A 108 -1.48 8.01 6.17
N SER A 109 -0.46 7.64 5.38
CA SER A 109 0.79 7.05 5.85
C SER A 109 1.46 7.92 6.91
N GLN A 110 1.50 9.25 6.73
CA GLN A 110 2.09 10.14 7.72
C GLN A 110 1.36 10.08 9.09
N ALA A 111 0.03 10.09 9.08
CA ALA A 111 -0.77 10.01 10.30
C ALA A 111 -0.70 8.60 10.94
N GLU A 112 -0.77 7.56 10.11
CA GLU A 112 -0.74 6.17 10.53
C GLU A 112 0.61 5.78 11.12
N ASN A 113 1.72 6.31 10.62
CA ASN A 113 3.06 6.03 11.14
C ASN A 113 3.22 6.38 12.62
N GLN A 114 2.44 7.34 13.14
CA GLN A 114 2.40 7.60 14.59
C GLN A 114 1.61 6.53 15.34
N GLN A 115 0.49 6.08 14.77
CA GLN A 115 -0.35 5.02 15.35
C GLN A 115 0.38 3.68 15.37
N LEU A 116 1.08 3.33 14.29
CA LEU A 116 1.89 2.12 14.17
C LEU A 116 3.00 2.08 15.22
N ARG A 117 3.76 3.17 15.39
CA ARG A 117 4.79 3.24 16.44
C ARG A 117 4.24 3.17 17.85
N GLN A 118 3.00 3.64 18.08
CA GLN A 118 2.35 3.47 19.39
C GLN A 118 1.85 2.04 19.61
N ALA A 119 1.36 1.39 18.55
CA ALA A 119 0.93 0.00 18.57
C ALA A 119 2.12 -0.95 18.78
N GLU A 120 3.24 -0.69 18.11
CA GLU A 120 4.50 -1.44 18.21
C GLU A 120 5.04 -1.50 19.64
N LYS A 121 4.95 -0.42 20.42
CA LYS A 121 5.31 -0.42 21.85
C LYS A 121 4.54 -1.42 22.71
N LYS A 122 3.45 -1.99 22.18
CA LYS A 122 2.63 -3.01 22.85
C LYS A 122 2.91 -4.42 22.32
N LEU A 123 3.75 -4.56 21.30
CA LEU A 123 4.12 -5.84 20.70
C LEU A 123 5.45 -6.30 21.27
N SER A 124 5.54 -7.59 21.57
CA SER A 124 6.83 -8.29 21.68
C SER A 124 7.51 -8.43 20.32
N ASP A 125 8.81 -8.76 20.31
CA ASP A 125 9.56 -9.02 19.08
C ASP A 125 8.93 -10.16 18.28
N GLU A 126 8.43 -11.20 18.96
CA GLU A 126 7.73 -12.33 18.32
C GLU A 126 6.39 -11.91 17.71
N GLU A 127 5.65 -11.01 18.36
CA GLU A 127 4.39 -10.48 17.82
C GLU A 127 4.64 -9.55 16.63
N SER A 128 5.72 -8.75 16.67
CA SER A 128 6.16 -7.91 15.54
C SER A 128 6.52 -8.79 14.33
N ASP A 129 7.33 -9.84 14.51
CA ASP A 129 7.70 -10.78 13.45
C ASP A 129 6.49 -11.49 12.86
N LYS A 130 5.59 -11.99 13.72
CA LYS A 130 4.35 -12.64 13.27
C LYS A 130 3.48 -11.69 12.45
N LEU A 131 3.36 -10.43 12.86
CA LEU A 131 2.56 -9.44 12.14
C LEU A 131 3.21 -9.06 10.81
N ALA A 132 4.53 -8.87 10.79
CA ALA A 132 5.30 -8.62 9.57
C ALA A 132 5.11 -9.74 8.54
N ARG A 133 5.24 -11.00 8.97
CA ARG A 133 4.99 -12.17 8.10
C ARG A 133 3.55 -12.26 7.63
N ALA A 134 2.59 -11.96 8.50
CA ALA A 134 1.18 -11.94 8.13
C ALA A 134 0.92 -10.89 7.03
N PHE A 135 1.50 -9.70 7.15
CA PHE A 135 1.42 -8.66 6.12
C PHE A 135 2.07 -9.08 4.80
N LEU A 136 3.29 -9.63 4.85
CA LEU A 136 3.99 -10.08 3.64
C LEU A 136 3.23 -11.21 2.92
N LYS A 137 2.67 -12.16 3.67
CA LYS A 137 1.81 -13.23 3.13
C LYS A 137 0.52 -12.65 2.53
N ALA A 138 -0.09 -11.68 3.20
CA ALA A 138 -1.27 -10.98 2.71
C ALA A 138 -0.99 -10.25 1.39
N ARG A 139 0.14 -9.52 1.29
CA ARG A 139 0.56 -8.86 0.04
C ARG A 139 0.74 -9.85 -1.11
N ARG A 140 1.40 -10.99 -0.87
CA ARG A 140 1.59 -12.02 -1.90
C ARG A 140 0.26 -12.57 -2.42
N ASN A 141 -0.72 -12.70 -1.53
CA ASN A 141 -2.03 -13.28 -1.84
C ASN A 141 -3.09 -12.23 -2.23
N ALA A 142 -2.75 -10.93 -2.17
CA ALA A 142 -3.68 -9.86 -2.49
C ALA A 142 -4.18 -10.02 -3.92
N SER A 143 -5.50 -10.10 -4.07
CA SER A 143 -6.11 -10.32 -5.38
C SER A 143 -6.14 -9.02 -6.17
N THR A 144 -5.41 -8.97 -7.27
CA THR A 144 -5.51 -7.87 -8.25
C THR A 144 -6.54 -8.17 -9.34
N ALA A 145 -7.42 -9.16 -9.16
CA ALA A 145 -8.43 -9.53 -10.17
C ALA A 145 -9.44 -8.41 -10.46
N HIS A 146 -9.56 -7.44 -9.55
CA HIS A 146 -10.38 -6.24 -9.75
C HIS A 146 -9.71 -5.19 -10.64
N LEU A 147 -8.41 -5.33 -10.92
CA LEU A 147 -7.68 -4.47 -11.85
C LEU A 147 -7.69 -5.10 -13.23
N SER A 148 -7.81 -4.26 -14.25
CA SER A 148 -7.68 -4.68 -15.65
C SER A 148 -6.28 -5.27 -15.89
N PRO A 149 -6.16 -6.35 -16.70
CA PRO A 149 -4.85 -6.92 -17.01
C PRO A 149 -3.98 -5.87 -17.73
N LYS A 150 -2.80 -5.59 -17.18
CA LYS A 150 -1.80 -4.70 -17.77
C LYS A 150 -0.59 -5.52 -18.23
N LYS A 151 0.08 -5.05 -19.28
CA LYS A 151 1.23 -5.75 -19.89
C LYS A 151 2.59 -5.19 -19.44
N GLU A 152 2.61 -3.99 -18.89
CA GLU A 152 3.82 -3.23 -18.62
C GLU A 152 3.88 -2.85 -17.14
N PHE A 153 4.94 -3.33 -16.48
CA PHE A 153 5.26 -3.05 -15.09
C PHE A 153 6.75 -2.75 -14.98
N VAL A 154 7.12 -2.00 -13.94
CA VAL A 154 8.51 -1.75 -13.55
C VAL A 154 8.77 -2.37 -12.18
N SER A 155 10.04 -2.59 -11.85
CA SER A 155 10.42 -3.01 -10.51
C SER A 155 10.31 -1.87 -9.50
N VAL A 156 9.93 -2.22 -8.27
CA VAL A 156 10.07 -1.36 -7.09
C VAL A 156 11.55 -1.22 -6.74
N LYS A 157 11.89 -0.15 -6.00
CA LYS A 157 13.27 0.16 -5.62
C LYS A 157 13.87 -0.87 -4.67
N THR A 158 13.12 -1.25 -3.64
CA THR A 158 13.58 -2.14 -2.57
C THR A 158 12.62 -3.31 -2.43
N PRO A 159 12.97 -4.51 -2.93
CA PRO A 159 12.12 -5.70 -2.76
C PRO A 159 11.91 -6.02 -1.27
N LEU A 160 10.67 -6.37 -0.91
CA LEU A 160 10.38 -6.87 0.43
C LEU A 160 10.91 -8.29 0.61
N PRO A 161 11.23 -8.72 1.85
CA PRO A 161 11.61 -10.10 2.14
C PRO A 161 10.56 -11.11 1.69
N SER A 162 11.03 -12.26 1.23
CA SER A 162 10.15 -13.40 0.93
C SER A 162 9.79 -14.15 2.22
N VAL A 163 8.52 -14.54 2.37
CA VAL A 163 7.98 -15.31 3.51
C VAL A 163 7.14 -16.50 3.09
#